data_AF-A0A7C2PRK8-F1
#
_entry.id   AF-A0A7C2PRK8-F1
#
_cell.length_a   1.000
_cell.length_b   1.000
_cell.length_c   1.000
_cell.angle_alpha   90.00
_cell.angle_beta   90.00
_cell.angle_gamma   90.00
#
_symmetry.space_group_name_H-M   'P 1'
#
loop_
_entity.id
_entity.type
_entity.pdbx_description
1 polymer ?
#
loop_
_entity_poly.entity_id
_entity_poly.type
_entity_poly.pdbx_seq_one_letter_code
_entity_poly.pdbx_strand_id
1 'polypeptide(L)'
;MRIVIDHDQCQHGGAFADRCLAATIRNPLGHERYCTAKVEDDGQADLTVVLIDSGQTHTIVLHEPTEGDLAAAAERLAAATARR
;
A
#
# COMPACT_ATOMS: atom_id res chain seq x y z
N MET A 1 11.58 -5.68 -3.85
CA MET A 1 11.08 -4.78 -4.92
C MET A 1 10.66 -3.43 -4.32
N ARG A 2 10.72 -2.34 -5.10
CA ARG A 2 10.29 -0.99 -4.71
C ARG A 2 9.35 -0.35 -5.72
N ILE A 3 8.29 0.28 -5.23
CA ILE A 3 7.36 1.10 -6.03
C ILE A 3 7.45 2.55 -5.53
N VAL A 4 7.69 3.49 -6.44
CA VAL A 4 7.67 4.93 -6.19
C VAL A 4 6.39 5.52 -6.78
N ILE A 5 5.60 6.15 -5.93
CA ILE A 5 4.36 6.85 -6.27
C ILE A 5 4.61 8.34 -6.06
N ASP A 6 4.26 9.15 -7.06
CA ASP A 6 4.42 10.60 -7.02
C ASP A 6 3.05 11.28 -7.17
N HIS A 7 2.49 11.71 -6.04
CA HIS A 7 1.21 12.43 -6.02
C HIS A 7 1.33 13.84 -6.60
N ASP A 8 2.52 14.46 -6.55
CA ASP A 8 2.76 15.80 -7.09
C ASP A 8 2.65 15.81 -8.62
N GLN A 9 2.87 14.66 -9.27
CA GLN A 9 2.73 14.47 -10.71
C GLN A 9 1.39 13.86 -11.14
N CYS A 10 0.48 13.60 -10.21
CA CYS A 10 -0.75 12.90 -10.54
C CYS A 10 -1.82 13.82 -11.14
N GLN A 11 -2.18 13.60 -12.41
CA GLN A 11 -3.18 14.44 -13.12
C GLN A 11 -4.58 14.46 -12.46
N HIS A 12 -4.89 13.47 -11.61
CA HIS A 12 -6.19 13.34 -10.96
C HIS A 12 -6.23 14.00 -9.57
N GLY A 13 -5.10 14.06 -8.87
CA GLY A 13 -4.92 14.70 -7.57
C GLY A 13 -5.87 14.25 -6.44
N GLY A 14 -5.65 14.83 -5.25
CA GLY A 14 -6.53 14.77 -4.08
C GLY A 14 -7.05 13.37 -3.73
N ALA A 15 -8.35 13.28 -3.42
CA ALA A 15 -8.98 12.05 -2.95
C ALA A 15 -8.92 10.87 -3.94
N PHE A 16 -8.64 11.13 -5.23
CA PHE A 16 -8.43 10.06 -6.20
C PHE A 16 -7.05 9.42 -6.02
N ALA A 17 -6.00 10.25 -5.92
CA ALA A 17 -4.63 9.79 -5.68
C ALA A 17 -4.55 8.95 -4.39
N ASP A 18 -5.21 9.41 -3.31
CA ASP A 18 -5.29 8.68 -2.03
C ASP A 18 -5.91 7.28 -2.17
N ARG A 19 -6.96 7.15 -3.01
CA ARG A 19 -7.62 5.87 -3.27
C ARG A 19 -6.73 4.93 -4.08
N CYS A 20 -5.98 5.45 -5.06
CA CYS A 20 -4.99 4.68 -5.82
C CYS A 20 -3.85 4.21 -4.91
N LEU A 21 -3.35 5.06 -4.00
CA LEU A 21 -2.36 4.67 -3.01
C LEU A 21 -2.89 3.55 -2.11
N ALA A 22 -4.10 3.69 -1.57
CA ALA A 22 -4.72 2.66 -0.74
C ALA A 22 -4.91 1.33 -1.49
N ALA A 23 -5.26 1.39 -2.78
CA ALA A 23 -5.34 0.21 -3.63
C ALA A 23 -3.97 -0.42 -3.86
N THR A 24 -2.92 0.38 -4.04
CA THR A 24 -1.54 -0.10 -4.17
C THR A 24 -1.05 -0.81 -2.92
N ILE A 25 -1.30 -0.23 -1.74
CA ILE A 25 -0.88 -0.84 -0.48
C ILE A 25 -1.57 -2.20 -0.26
N ARG A 26 -2.86 -2.31 -0.63
CA ARG A 26 -3.64 -3.55 -0.47
C ARG A 26 -3.32 -4.60 -1.51
N ASN A 27 -3.14 -4.18 -2.76
CA ASN A 27 -2.87 -5.05 -3.89
C ASN A 27 -1.91 -4.36 -4.85
N PRO A 28 -0.59 -4.43 -4.57
CA PRO A 28 0.42 -3.69 -5.30
C PRO A 28 0.37 -3.95 -6.80
N LEU A 29 0.07 -5.18 -7.21
CA LEU A 29 0.05 -5.60 -8.63
C LEU A 29 -1.32 -5.56 -9.29
N GLY A 30 -2.38 -5.18 -8.57
CA GLY A 30 -3.76 -5.44 -9.02
C GLY A 30 -4.59 -4.27 -9.53
N HIS A 31 -4.02 -3.09 -9.77
CA HIS A 31 -4.77 -1.95 -10.29
C HIS A 31 -3.91 -1.02 -11.16
N GLU A 32 -4.56 -0.20 -11.98
CA GLU A 32 -3.93 0.78 -12.86
C GLU A 32 -3.35 1.96 -12.06
N ARG A 33 -2.09 2.33 -12.35
CA ARG A 33 -1.29 3.21 -11.47
C ARG A 33 -0.91 4.52 -12.15
N TYR A 34 -1.84 5.46 -12.21
CA TYR A 34 -1.64 6.77 -12.85
C TYR A 34 -0.45 7.57 -12.29
N CYS A 35 -0.21 7.48 -10.99
CA CYS A 35 0.86 8.24 -10.32
C CYS A 35 2.09 7.37 -9.99
N THR A 36 2.24 6.16 -10.57
CA THR A 36 3.48 5.38 -10.38
C THR A 36 4.60 5.98 -11.22
N ALA A 37 5.59 6.54 -10.54
CA ALA A 37 6.76 7.13 -11.16
C ALA A 37 7.81 6.07 -11.53
N LYS A 38 7.99 5.06 -10.67
CA LYS A 38 9.01 4.03 -10.87
C LYS A 38 8.63 2.70 -10.20
N VAL A 39 9.00 1.61 -10.84
CA VAL A 39 9.02 0.27 -10.24
C VAL A 39 10.41 -0.30 -10.49
N GLU A 40 11.09 -0.73 -9.43
CA GLU A 40 12.44 -1.28 -9.51
C GLU A 40 12.61 -2.49 -8.61
N ASP A 41 13.54 -3.37 -8.97
CA ASP A 41 14.04 -4.37 -8.04
C ASP A 41 15.13 -3.74 -7.17
N ASP A 42 14.91 -3.71 -5.86
CA ASP A 42 15.82 -3.18 -4.86
C ASP A 42 16.50 -4.29 -4.04
N GLY A 43 16.33 -5.56 -4.42
CA GLY A 43 16.93 -6.72 -3.77
C GLY A 43 16.36 -7.05 -2.38
N GLN A 44 15.33 -6.33 -1.93
CA GLN A 44 14.66 -6.59 -0.66
C GLN A 44 13.58 -7.67 -0.83
N ALA A 45 13.45 -8.52 0.20
CA ALA A 45 12.41 -9.54 0.28
C ALA A 45 11.02 -8.90 0.36
N ASP A 46 10.87 -7.92 1.25
CA ASP A 46 9.63 -7.18 1.42
C ASP A 46 9.45 -6.10 0.35
N LEU A 47 8.19 -5.76 0.09
CA LEU A 47 7.86 -4.70 -0.85
C LEU A 47 8.00 -3.33 -0.17
N THR A 48 8.80 -2.45 -0.76
CA THR A 48 8.88 -1.05 -0.32
C THR A 48 7.96 -0.18 -1.18
N VAL A 49 7.11 0.63 -0.55
CA VAL A 49 6.33 1.67 -1.22
C VAL A 49 6.81 3.03 -0.75
N VAL A 50 7.23 3.86 -1.71
CA VAL A 50 7.64 5.25 -1.49
C VAL A 50 6.55 6.15 -2.07
N LEU A 51 6.06 7.09 -1.27
CA LEU A 51 5.13 8.14 -1.67
C LEU A 51 5.87 9.48 -1.65
N ILE A 52 5.78 10.22 -2.75
CA ILE A 52 6.10 11.65 -2.82
C ILE A 52 4.77 12.40 -2.80
N ASP A 53 4.58 13.26 -1.80
CA ASP A 53 3.39 14.10 -1.65
C ASP A 53 3.77 15.45 -1.06
N SER A 54 3.40 16.53 -1.74
CA SER A 54 3.65 17.90 -1.33
C SER A 54 5.14 18.16 -1.09
N GLY A 55 6.00 17.59 -1.95
CA GLY A 55 7.46 17.63 -1.83
C GLY A 55 8.04 16.81 -0.68
N GLN A 56 7.22 16.08 0.09
CA GLN A 56 7.67 15.19 1.16
C GLN A 56 7.74 13.74 0.69
N THR A 57 8.69 12.99 1.23
CA THR A 57 8.85 11.57 0.94
C THR A 57 8.45 10.73 2.16
N HIS A 58 7.49 9.84 1.96
CA HIS A 58 7.02 8.86 2.94
C HIS A 58 7.39 7.46 2.45
N THR A 59 7.85 6.60 3.35
CA THR A 59 8.23 5.22 3.00
C THR A 59 7.53 4.25 3.93
N ILE A 60 6.92 3.23 3.35
CA ILE A 60 6.38 2.08 4.09
C ILE A 60 6.95 0.79 3.50
N VAL A 61 7.29 -0.14 4.38
CA VAL A 61 7.66 -1.50 4.01
C VAL A 61 6.44 -2.38 4.29
N LEU A 62 6.00 -3.11 3.27
CA LEU A 62 4.87 -4.03 3.34
C LEU A 62 5.43 -5.43 3.59
N HIS A 63 5.18 -5.91 4.80
CA HIS A 63 5.58 -7.26 5.21
C HIS A 63 4.48 -8.25 4.85
N GLU A 64 4.89 -9.47 4.51
CA GLU A 64 3.93 -10.58 4.44
C GLU A 64 3.34 -10.85 5.84
N PRO A 65 2.01 -11.04 5.96
CA PRO A 65 1.40 -11.34 7.24
C PRO A 65 1.89 -12.69 7.74
N THR A 66 2.26 -12.76 9.02
CA THR A 66 2.63 -14.02 9.66
C THR A 66 1.40 -14.88 9.97
N GLU A 67 1.58 -16.18 10.21
CA GLU A 67 0.50 -17.04 10.71
C GLU A 67 -0.16 -16.47 11.97
N GLY A 68 0.63 -15.85 12.86
CA GLY A 68 0.14 -15.19 14.07
C GLY A 68 -0.76 -13.98 13.76
N ASP A 69 -0.38 -13.17 12.77
CA ASP A 69 -1.18 -12.01 12.33
C ASP A 69 -2.53 -12.45 11.76
N LEU A 70 -2.51 -13.52 10.95
CA LEU A 70 -3.70 -14.11 10.36
C LEU A 70 -4.62 -14.72 11.43
N ALA A 71 -4.06 -15.44 12.41
CA ALA A 71 -4.81 -15.99 13.53
C ALA A 71 -5.46 -14.88 14.37
N ALA A 72 -4.71 -13.83 14.72
CA ALA A 72 -5.22 -12.68 15.46
C ALA A 72 -6.28 -11.90 14.67
N ALA A 73 -6.18 -11.82 13.34
CA ALA A 73 -7.20 -11.21 12.50
C ALA A 73 -8.49 -12.06 12.48
N ALA A 74 -8.37 -13.38 12.38
CA ALA A 74 -9.50 -14.31 12.41
C ALA A 74 -10.26 -14.25 13.75
N GLU A 75 -9.55 -14.19 14.87
CA GLU A 75 -10.15 -14.07 16.20
C GLU A 75 -10.92 -12.76 16.38
N ARG A 76 -10.35 -11.63 15.92
CA ARG A 76 -11.04 -10.32 15.90
C ARG A 76 -12.30 -10.35 15.05
N LEU A 77 -12.28 -11.02 13.91
CA LEU A 77 -13.44 -11.18 13.03
C LEU A 77 -14.54 -12.00 13.74
N ALA A 78 -14.19 -13.12 14.36
CA ALA A 78 -15.11 -13.97 15.11
C ALA A 78 -15.74 -13.23 16.31
N ALA A 79 -14.94 -12.42 17.03
CA ALA A 79 -15.44 -11.61 18.14
C ALA A 79 -16.37 -10.47 17.70
N ALA A 80 -16.20 -9.93 16.48
CA ALA A 80 -17.05 -8.88 15.93
C ALA A 80 -18.40 -9.41 15.44
N THR A 81 -18.43 -10.62 14.86
CA THR A 81 -19.67 -11.26 14.41
C THR A 81 -20.51 -11.81 15.56
N ALA A 82 -19.90 -12.24 16.66
CA ALA A 82 -20.62 -12.72 17.85
C ALA A 82 -21.35 -11.62 18.65
N ARG A 83 -21.11 -10.33 18.35
CA ARG A 83 -21.77 -9.17 18.99
C ARG A 83 -22.95 -8.62 18.18
N ARG A 84 -23.33 -9.27 17.08
CA ARG A 84 -24.53 -8.98 16.28
C ARG A 84 -25.60 -10.04 16.52
#